data_AF-A0A382X6W5-F1
#
_entry.id   AF-A0A382X6W5-F1
#
_cell.length_a   1.000
_cell.length_b   1.000
_cell.length_c   1.000
_cell.angle_alpha   90.00
_cell.angle_beta   90.00
_cell.angle_gamma   90.00
#
_symmetry.space_group_name_H-M   'P 1'
#
loop_
_entity.id
_entity.type
_entity.pdbx_description
1 polymer ?
#
loop_
_entity_poly.entity_id
_entity_poly.type
_entity_poly.pdbx_seq_one_letter_code
_entity_poly.pdbx_strand_id
1 'polypeptide(L)' 'MKYLLVGSFFVSVLIGQSGYDIAKKLDEKEQPKDLINRTSMILTNSKGKTRTNA' A
#
# COMPACT_ATOMS: atom_id res chain seq x y z
N MET A 1 34.49 13.52 0.16
CA MET A 1 33.38 12.58 -0.14
C MET A 1 33.25 11.41 0.84
N LYS A 2 34.36 10.77 1.27
CA LYS A 2 34.35 9.60 2.17
C LYS A 2 33.50 9.73 3.46
N TYR A 3 33.53 10.90 4.11
CA TYR A 3 32.86 11.10 5.40
C TYR A 3 31.41 11.55 5.30
N LEU A 4 30.93 11.89 4.10
CA LEU A 4 29.54 12.34 3.89
C LEU A 4 28.54 11.20 4.15
N LEU A 5 28.87 9.98 3.69
CA LEU A 5 28.04 8.80 3.94
C LEU A 5 27.97 8.45 5.43
N VAL A 6 29.09 8.60 6.15
CA VAL A 6 29.14 8.37 7.60
C VAL A 6 28.27 9.39 8.33
N GLY A 7 28.38 10.68 7.97
CA GLY A 7 27.53 11.72 8.54
C GLY A 7 26.03 11.48 8.30
N SER A 8 25.66 11.07 7.08
CA SER A 8 24.27 10.74 6.73
C SER A 8 23.72 9.58 7.56
N PHE A 9 24.54 8.58 7.89
CA PHE A 9 24.14 7.45 8.72
C PHE A 9 23.79 7.89 10.14
N PHE A 10 24.64 8.71 10.77
CA PHE A 10 24.37 9.22 12.12
C PHE A 10 23.11 10.08 12.21
N VAL A 11 22.87 10.93 11.20
CA VAL A 11 21.65 11.75 11.14
C VAL A 11 20.40 10.87 11.02
N SER A 12 20.46 9.74 10.29
CA SER A 12 19.32 8.82 10.17
C SER A 12 18.94 8.13 11.48
N VAL A 13 19.92 7.86 12.35
CA VAL A 13 19.69 7.27 13.66
C VAL A 13 19.05 8.29 14.61
N LEU A 14 19.44 9.57 14.51
CA LEU A 14 18.89 10.65 15.33
C LEU A 14 17.46 11.05 14.94
N ILE A 15 17.09 10.89 13.66
CA ILE A 15 15.75 11.22 13.12
C ILE A 15 14.88 9.95 12.98
N GLY A 16 15.26 8.86 13.64
CA GLY A 16 14.50 7.62 13.64
C GLY A 16 13.09 7.81 14.23
N GLN A 17 12.09 7.19 13.63
CA GLN A 17 10.74 7.11 14.20
C GLN A 17 10.70 6.03 15.29
N SER A 18 10.00 6.28 16.39
CA SER A 18 9.78 5.23 17.39
C SER A 18 8.80 4.17 16.88
N GLY A 19 8.82 2.96 17.45
CA GLY A 19 7.85 1.92 17.11
C GLY A 19 6.40 2.37 17.34
N TYR A 20 6.18 3.23 18.34
CA TYR A 20 4.88 3.84 18.61
C TYR A 20 4.45 4.80 17.50
N ASP A 21 5.35 5.64 16.99
CA ASP A 21 5.04 6.58 15.90
C ASP A 21 4.66 5.85 14.61
N ILE A 22 5.31 4.71 14.34
CA ILE A 22 4.98 3.85 13.20
C ILE A 22 3.58 3.25 13.37
N ALA A 23 3.28 2.71 14.56
CA ALA A 23 1.97 2.14 14.85
C ALA A 23 0.85 3.19 14.74
N LYS A 24 1.08 4.38 15.29
CA LYS A 24 0.15 5.51 15.21
C LYS A 24 -0.11 5.96 13.77
N LYS A 25 0.95 6.13 12.96
CA LYS A 25 0.80 6.50 11.54
C LYS A 25 0.10 5.45 10.70
N LEU A 26 0.27 4.17 11.04
CA LEU A 26 -0.43 3.07 10.38
C LEU A 26 -1.92 3.06 10.72
N ASP A 27 -2.25 3.31 11.98
CA ASP A 27 -3.62 3.38 12.48
C ASP A 27 -4.37 4.60 11.91
N GLU A 28 -3.71 5.76 11.88
CA GLU A 28 -4.23 7.00 11.31
C GLU A 28 -4.24 7.02 9.77
N LYS A 29 -3.69 5.99 9.12
CA LYS A 29 -3.65 5.92 7.66
C LYS A 29 -5.08 5.86 7.12
N GLU A 30 -5.43 6.81 6.27
CA GLU A 30 -6.74 6.83 5.60
C GLU A 30 -7.02 5.49 4.92
N GLN A 31 -8.03 4.80 5.44
CA GLN A 31 -8.58 3.62 4.79
C GLN A 31 -9.58 4.08 3.73
N PRO A 32 -9.60 3.47 2.54
CA PRO A 32 -10.60 3.80 1.55
C PRO A 32 -11.99 3.62 2.16
N LYS A 33 -12.82 4.67 2.11
CA LYS A 33 -14.17 4.70 2.66
C LYS A 33 -15.04 3.54 2.14
N ASP A 34 -14.81 3.17 0.88
CA ASP A 34 -15.47 2.03 0.24
C ASP A 34 -14.44 1.12 -0.43
N LEU A 35 -14.30 -0.10 0.08
CA LEU A 35 -13.64 -1.19 -0.62
C LEU A 35 -14.64 -1.78 -1.64
N ILE A 36 -14.82 -1.11 -2.78
CA ILE A 36 -15.71 -1.61 -3.82
C ILE A 36 -14.99 -2.71 -4.59
N ASN A 37 -15.07 -3.94 -4.10
CA ASN A 37 -14.63 -5.12 -4.85
C ASN A 37 -15.73 -5.46 -5.87
N ARG A 38 -15.75 -4.80 -7.03
CA ARG A 38 -16.64 -5.18 -8.13
C ARG A 38 -16.14 -6.47 -8.75
N THR A 39 -16.57 -7.60 -8.20
CA THR A 39 -16.33 -8.91 -8.82
C THR A 39 -17.21 -9.03 -10.06
N SER A 40 -16.67 -8.79 -11.25
CA SER A 40 -17.39 -9.06 -12.50
C SER A 40 -17.26 -10.53 -12.87
N MET A 41 -18.39 -11.23 -13.00
CA MET A 41 -18.41 -12.60 -13.49
C MET A 41 -18.63 -12.59 -15.00
N ILE A 42 -17.62 -13.03 -15.75
CA ILE A 42 -17.68 -13.17 -17.22
C ILE A 42 -17.95 -14.65 -17.54
N LEU A 43 -19.19 -14.96 -17.91
CA LEU A 43 -19.58 -16.30 -18.35
C LEU A 43 -19.43 -16.39 -19.87
N THR A 44 -18.46 -17.17 -20.35
CA THR A 44 -18.26 -17.45 -21.78
C THR A 44 -18.64 -18.90 -22.08
N ASN A 45 -19.54 -19.13 -23.03
CA ASN A 45 -19.87 -20.49 -23.47
C ASN A 45 -18.93 -20.97 -24.59
N SER A 46 -18.97 -22.27 -24.91
CA SER A 46 -18.15 -22.89 -25.96
C SER A 46 -18.42 -22.37 -27.39
N LYS A 47 -19.51 -21.62 -27.58
CA LYS A 47 -19.87 -20.94 -28.84
C LYS A 47 -19.41 -19.48 -28.87
N GLY A 48 -18.60 -19.04 -27.89
CA GLY A 48 -18.04 -17.70 -27.81
C GLY A 48 -19.02 -16.60 -27.38
N LYS A 49 -20.20 -16.93 -26.86
CA LYS A 49 -21.15 -15.93 -26.35
C LYS A 49 -20.82 -15.61 -24.89
N THR A 50 -20.71 -14.32 -24.60
CA THR A 50 -20.36 -13.80 -23.29
C THR A 50 -21.57 -13.16 -22.61
N ARG A 51 -21.74 -13.42 -21.31
CA ARG A 51 -22.67 -12.69 -20.43
C ARG A 51 -21.89 -12.13 -19.25
N THR A 52 -22.06 -10.84 -19.01
CA THR A 52 -21.51 -10.18 -17.82
C THR A 52 -22.64 -10.02 -16.82
N ASN A 53 -22.48 -10.56 -15.61
CA ASN A 53 -23.35 -10.23 -14.49
C ASN A 53 -22.66 -9.14 -13.65
N ALA A 54 -23.39 -8.05 -13.40
CA ALA A 54 -22.89 -6.85 -12.71
C ALA A 54 -23.33 -6.82 -11.25
#